data_AF-A0A1E3LPW9-F1
#
_entry.id   AF-A0A1E3LPW9-F1
#
_cell.length_a   1.000
_cell.length_b   1.000
_cell.length_c   1.000
_cell.angle_alpha   90.00
_cell.angle_beta   90.00
_cell.angle_gamma   90.00
#
_symmetry.space_group_name_H-M   'P 1'
#
loop_
_entity.id
_entity.type
_entity.pdbx_description
1 polymer ?
#
loop_
_entity_poly.entity_id
_entity_poly.type
_entity_poly.pdbx_seq_one_letter_code
_entity_poly.pdbx_strand_id
1 'polypeptide(L)'
;MDHLRPTREPARGIYDALLREASKRMGRSTEEWISAERDAVLREAIFQAQKLGRPAPSLDDVERAERAALGHSDYIAKWAYGVAAAIVN
;
A
#
# COMPACT_ATOMS: atom_id res chain seq x y z
N MET A 1 8.39 -18.85 1.07
CA MET A 1 8.61 -17.78 2.05
C MET A 1 8.70 -16.49 1.27
N ASP A 2 7.85 -15.51 1.57
CA ASP A 2 7.93 -14.18 0.96
C ASP A 2 8.85 -13.30 1.82
N HIS A 3 10.09 -13.17 1.39
CA HIS A 3 11.14 -12.47 2.15
C HIS A 3 10.97 -10.96 2.18
N LEU A 4 10.12 -10.41 1.30
CA LEU A 4 9.89 -8.97 1.18
C LEU A 4 8.67 -8.51 1.98
N ARG A 5 7.85 -9.45 2.47
CA ARG A 5 6.67 -9.14 3.28
C ARG A 5 7.05 -8.47 4.61
N PRO A 6 6.54 -7.26 4.90
CA PRO A 6 6.75 -6.61 6.19
C PRO A 6 6.24 -7.46 7.36
N THR A 7 6.92 -7.39 8.50
CA THR A 7 6.58 -8.20 9.68
C THR A 7 5.73 -7.46 10.72
N ARG A 8 5.62 -6.13 10.60
CA ARG A 8 4.94 -5.26 11.58
C ARG A 8 3.84 -4.43 10.93
N GLU A 9 2.79 -4.14 11.70
CA GLU A 9 1.79 -3.14 11.33
C GLU A 9 2.38 -1.71 11.44
N PRO A 10 1.89 -0.76 10.63
CA PRO A 10 0.79 -0.89 9.66
C PRO A 10 1.23 -1.42 8.28
N ALA A 11 2.54 -1.51 8.02
CA ALA A 11 3.07 -1.91 6.71
C ALA A 11 2.64 -3.31 6.27
N ARG A 12 2.52 -4.27 7.20
CA ARG A 12 2.12 -5.64 6.88
C ARG A 12 0.68 -5.73 6.38
N GLY A 13 -0.28 -5.10 7.05
CA GLY A 13 -1.67 -5.05 6.59
C GLY A 13 -1.79 -4.42 5.20
N ILE A 14 -1.11 -3.29 4.99
CA ILE A 14 -1.07 -2.58 3.70
C ILE A 14 -0.49 -3.47 2.60
N TYR A 15 0.63 -4.16 2.88
CA TYR A 15 1.24 -5.12 1.98
C TYR A 15 0.25 -6.23 1.57
N ASP A 16 -0.42 -6.85 2.55
CA ASP A 16 -1.35 -7.94 2.28
C ASP A 16 -2.57 -7.45 1.47
N ALA A 17 -3.05 -6.22 1.72
CA ALA A 17 -4.14 -5.61 0.95
C ALA A 17 -3.74 -5.34 -0.51
N LEU A 18 -2.56 -4.76 -0.72
CA LEU A 18 -2.02 -4.52 -2.06
C LEU A 18 -1.78 -5.84 -2.81
N LEU A 19 -1.20 -6.85 -2.15
CA LEU A 19 -0.95 -8.15 -2.78
C LEU A 19 -2.26 -8.82 -3.23
N ARG A 20 -3.32 -8.75 -2.42
CA ARG A 20 -4.66 -9.27 -2.77
C ARG A 20 -5.31 -8.51 -3.95
N GLU A 21 -5.04 -7.23 -4.10
CA GLU A 21 -5.58 -6.46 -5.23
C GLU A 21 -4.74 -6.66 -6.49
N ALA A 22 -3.42 -6.72 -6.36
CA ALA A 22 -2.48 -6.98 -7.45
C ALA A 22 -2.72 -8.36 -8.11
N SER A 23 -3.23 -9.35 -7.37
CA SER A 23 -3.61 -10.65 -7.95
C SER A 23 -4.80 -10.57 -8.92
N LYS A 24 -5.48 -9.42 -9.00
CA LYS A 24 -6.63 -9.16 -9.89
C LYS A 24 -6.28 -8.31 -11.10
N ARG A 25 -4.99 -8.02 -11.35
CA ARG A 25 -4.53 -7.23 -12.50
C ARG A 25 -4.91 -7.87 -13.84
N MET A 26 -4.92 -9.20 -13.92
CA MET A 26 -5.26 -9.89 -15.16
C MET A 26 -6.68 -9.56 -15.61
N GLY A 27 -6.81 -9.08 -16.86
CA GLY A 27 -8.10 -8.72 -17.45
C GLY A 27 -8.55 -7.28 -17.19
N ARG A 28 -7.77 -6.47 -16.46
CA ARG A 28 -8.00 -5.01 -16.29
C ARG A 28 -7.05 -4.20 -17.16
N SER A 29 -7.49 -3.04 -17.61
CA SER A 29 -6.60 -2.04 -18.20
C SER A 29 -5.63 -1.48 -17.16
N THR A 30 -4.56 -0.85 -17.63
CA THR A 30 -3.52 -0.30 -16.74
C THR A 30 -4.06 0.71 -15.74
N GLU A 31 -4.91 1.61 -16.21
CA GLU A 31 -5.52 2.66 -15.39
C GLU A 31 -6.46 2.06 -14.34
N GLU A 32 -7.27 1.07 -14.71
CA GLU A 32 -8.21 0.41 -13.79
C GLU A 32 -7.48 -0.32 -12.66
N TRP A 33 -6.40 -1.06 -12.95
CA TRP A 33 -5.71 -1.78 -11.88
C TRP A 33 -4.89 -0.86 -10.99
N ILE A 34 -4.29 0.20 -11.52
CA ILE A 34 -3.57 1.21 -10.69
C ILE A 34 -4.55 1.89 -9.74
N SER A 35 -5.71 2.33 -10.25
CA SER A 35 -6.75 2.96 -9.44
C SER A 35 -7.24 2.02 -8.32
N ALA A 36 -7.54 0.77 -8.66
CA ALA A 36 -7.98 -0.22 -7.68
C ALA A 36 -6.91 -0.51 -6.59
N GLU A 37 -5.63 -0.52 -6.96
CA GLU A 37 -4.54 -0.71 -5.99
C GLU A 37 -4.39 0.47 -5.04
N ARG A 38 -4.44 1.71 -5.55
CA ARG A 38 -4.42 2.92 -4.72
C ARG A 38 -5.58 2.93 -3.73
N ASP A 39 -6.78 2.58 -4.19
CA ASP A 39 -7.98 2.48 -3.34
C ASP A 39 -7.83 1.40 -2.25
N ALA A 40 -7.30 0.23 -2.60
CA ALA A 40 -7.06 -0.86 -1.65
C ALA A 40 -6.03 -0.47 -0.59
N VAL A 41 -4.93 0.17 -1.00
CA VAL A 41 -3.87 0.68 -0.13
C VAL A 41 -4.41 1.77 0.80
N LEU A 42 -5.13 2.76 0.26
CA LEU A 42 -5.68 3.87 1.04
C LEU A 42 -6.69 3.35 2.07
N ARG A 43 -7.59 2.43 1.68
CA ARG A 43 -8.59 1.86 2.58
C ARG A 43 -7.95 1.13 3.77
N GLU A 44 -6.97 0.28 3.49
CA GLU A 44 -6.25 -0.44 4.56
C GLU A 44 -5.43 0.53 5.42
N ALA A 45 -4.79 1.53 4.81
CA ALA A 45 -4.02 2.54 5.54
C ALA A 45 -4.90 3.37 6.50
N ILE A 46 -6.10 3.76 6.07
CA ILE A 46 -7.10 4.43 6.93
C ILE A 46 -7.49 3.52 8.10
N PHE A 47 -7.79 2.26 7.83
CA PHE A 47 -8.13 1.28 8.87
C PHE A 47 -7.01 1.12 9.90
N GLN A 48 -5.76 1.00 9.44
CA GLN A 48 -4.59 0.88 10.32
C GLN A 48 -4.34 2.16 11.13
N ALA A 49 -4.51 3.34 10.52
CA ALA A 49 -4.38 4.61 11.21
C ALA A 49 -5.41 4.75 12.34
N GLN A 50 -6.68 4.39 12.07
CA GLN A 50 -7.74 4.38 13.08
C GLN A 50 -7.41 3.43 14.24
N LYS A 51 -6.97 2.20 13.93
CA LYS A 51 -6.56 1.21 14.93
C LYS A 51 -5.42 1.70 15.82
N LEU A 52 -4.51 2.51 15.27
CA LEU A 52 -3.38 3.09 15.98
C LEU A 52 -3.69 4.42 16.67
N GLY A 53 -4.89 4.98 16.49
CA GLY A 53 -5.26 6.31 16.99
C GLY A 53 -4.45 7.44 16.34
N ARG A 54 -4.08 7.29 15.06
CA ARG A 54 -3.27 8.25 14.30
C ARG A 54 -4.04 8.90 13.15
N PRO A 55 -3.59 10.07 12.65
CA PRO A 55 -4.16 10.65 11.44
C PRO A 55 -4.10 9.68 10.27
N ALA A 56 -5.19 9.61 9.51
CA ALA A 56 -5.24 8.82 8.29
C ALA A 56 -4.41 9.50 7.18
N PRO A 57 -3.70 8.73 6.34
CA PRO A 57 -2.99 9.30 5.20
C PRO A 57 -3.99 9.71 4.11
N SER A 58 -3.59 10.68 3.29
CA SER A 58 -4.34 11.13 2.13
C SER A 58 -4.06 10.26 0.89
N LEU A 59 -4.86 10.42 -0.16
CA LEU A 59 -4.57 9.81 -1.46
C LEU A 59 -3.22 10.31 -2.02
N ASP A 60 -2.90 11.60 -1.85
CA ASP A 60 -1.62 12.18 -2.26
C ASP A 60 -0.41 11.50 -1.57
N ASP A 61 -0.56 11.09 -0.31
CA ASP A 61 0.46 10.32 0.40
C ASP A 61 0.67 8.94 -0.21
N VAL A 62 -0.43 8.28 -0.60
CA VAL A 62 -0.41 6.98 -1.27
C VAL A 62 0.25 7.07 -2.64
N GLU A 63 -0.11 8.06 -3.46
CA GLU A 63 0.46 8.28 -4.79
C GLU A 63 1.95 8.66 -4.74
N ARG A 64 2.33 9.48 -3.76
CA ARG A 64 3.73 9.85 -3.53
C ARG A 64 4.56 8.63 -3.15
N ALA A 65 4.05 7.77 -2.27
CA ALA A 65 4.70 6.52 -1.88
C ALA A 65 4.79 5.53 -3.05
N GLU A 66 3.76 5.44 -3.89
CA GLU A 66 3.75 4.60 -5.10
C GLU A 66 4.85 5.04 -6.07
N ARG A 67 4.94 6.34 -6.35
CA ARG A 67 5.96 6.90 -7.26
C ARG A 67 7.37 6.62 -6.76
N ALA A 68 7.57 6.64 -5.45
CA ALA A 68 8.85 6.29 -4.84
C ALA A 68 9.15 4.78 -4.91
N ALA A 69 8.12 3.93 -5.03
CA ALA A 69 8.27 2.49 -5.15
C ALA A 69 8.43 2.01 -6.60
N LEU A 70 7.92 2.77 -7.57
CA LEU A 70 7.94 2.41 -8.99
C LEU A 70 9.36 2.06 -9.48
N GLY A 71 9.48 0.97 -10.23
CA GLY A 71 10.77 0.50 -10.76
C GLY A 71 11.62 -0.31 -9.78
N HIS A 72 11.22 -0.43 -8.51
CA HIS A 72 11.90 -1.29 -7.54
C HIS A 72 11.41 -2.76 -7.63
N SER A 73 12.33 -3.72 -7.49
CA SER A 73 12.00 -5.15 -7.47
C SER A 73 11.14 -5.56 -6.28
N ASP A 74 11.20 -4.79 -5.19
CA ASP A 74 10.41 -4.94 -3.97
C ASP A 74 9.22 -3.95 -3.92
N TYR A 75 8.70 -3.54 -5.09
CA TYR A 75 7.62 -2.57 -5.27
C TYR A 75 6.53 -2.60 -4.18
N ILE A 76 5.88 -3.75 -3.97
CA ILE A 76 4.77 -3.90 -3.02
C ILE A 76 5.24 -3.59 -1.58
N ALA A 77 6.42 -4.10 -1.19
CA ALA A 77 6.98 -3.86 0.13
C ALA A 77 7.36 -2.40 0.31
N LYS A 78 8.07 -1.82 -0.66
CA LYS A 78 8.51 -0.44 -0.62
C LYS A 78 7.34 0.54 -0.57
N TRP A 79 6.29 0.29 -1.35
CA TRP A 79 5.08 1.10 -1.31
C TRP A 79 4.38 0.99 0.05
N ALA A 80 4.20 -0.23 0.58
CA ALA A 80 3.60 -0.45 1.88
C ALA A 80 4.36 0.25 3.01
N TYR A 81 5.71 0.23 2.99
CA TYR A 81 6.53 0.98 3.94
C TYR A 81 6.39 2.49 3.77
N GLY A 82 6.33 2.99 2.54
CA GLY A 82 6.14 4.42 2.26
C GLY A 82 4.82 4.96 2.81
N VAL A 83 3.73 4.21 2.62
CA VAL A 83 2.41 4.59 3.16
C VAL A 83 2.37 4.44 4.68
N ALA A 84 2.96 3.37 5.22
CA ALA A 84 3.09 3.19 6.66
C ALA A 84 3.82 4.35 7.33
N ALA A 85 4.88 4.88 6.71
CA ALA A 85 5.62 6.03 7.21
C ALA A 85 4.74 7.29 7.33
N ALA A 86 3.75 7.48 6.44
CA ALA A 86 2.80 8.59 6.53
C ALA A 86 1.80 8.44 7.69
N ILE A 87 1.67 7.25 8.28
CA ILE A 87 0.82 7.00 9.46
C ILE A 87 1.60 7.21 10.76
N VAL A 88 2.87 6.78 10.81
CA VAL A 88 3.64 6.71 12.06
C VAL A 88 4.56 7.89 12.33
N ASN A 89 4.91 8.68 11.31
CA ASN A 89 5.75 9.88 11.46
C ASN A 89 4.96 11.07 12.00
#